data_AF-A0AAW7BPB9-F1
#
_entry.id   AF-A0AAW7BPB9-F1
#
_cell.length_a   1.000
_cell.length_b   1.000
_cell.length_c   1.000
_cell.angle_alpha   90.00
_cell.angle_beta   90.00
_cell.angle_gamma   90.00
#
_symmetry.space_group_name_H-M   'P 1'
#
loop_
_entity.id
_entity.type
_entity.pdbx_description
1 polymer ?
#
loop_
_entity_poly.entity_id
_entity_poly.type
_entity_poly.pdbx_seq_one_letter_code
_entity_poly.pdbx_strand_id
1 'polypeptide(L)'
;MSTLDPQLASQLEQVRRDFAKAFRVLKESRTLTASNTYQAYVRVPDSDKVIAVHAPNPWADDQEIRAVVATYDGEVILDESIPGATPLSGRGAGGNGKRYAAIFQARPEVNVVIHVHTAYLGGWASAHRVLPIRYAASQRVTLARELPIYIDRRQPEPLFILDKLAENPHTPAILEANGGATFWGDDLIKASKLILLLEEGAYFQGLAESLGGSQEFGPGVLEQQWKMTGLWEQGQKLLGAAA
;
A
#
# COMPACT_ATOMS: atom_id res chain seq x y z
N MET A 1 31.58 -6.60 -15.06
CA MET A 1 30.59 -6.28 -14.02
C MET A 1 29.60 -5.32 -14.64
N SER A 2 28.40 -5.78 -15.01
CA SER A 2 27.39 -4.85 -15.50
C SER A 2 26.87 -4.07 -14.31
N THR A 3 27.18 -2.79 -14.24
CA THR A 3 26.58 -1.87 -13.27
C THR A 3 25.10 -1.69 -13.59
N LEU A 4 24.27 -1.45 -12.58
CA LEU A 4 22.89 -1.01 -12.85
C LEU A 4 22.92 0.25 -13.72
N ASP A 5 21.92 0.39 -14.57
CA ASP A 5 21.64 1.64 -15.26
C ASP A 5 21.60 2.81 -14.25
N PRO A 6 22.22 3.99 -14.54
CA PRO A 6 22.27 5.10 -13.59
C PRO A 6 20.91 5.62 -13.11
N GLN A 7 19.88 5.59 -13.97
CA GLN A 7 18.54 6.02 -13.60
C GLN A 7 17.91 5.02 -12.64
N LEU A 8 18.02 3.72 -12.93
CA LEU A 8 17.59 2.66 -12.03
C LEU A 8 18.32 2.70 -10.68
N ALA A 9 19.63 2.94 -10.68
CA ALA A 9 20.42 3.08 -9.46
C ALA A 9 19.95 4.28 -8.61
N SER A 10 19.70 5.44 -9.25
CA SER A 10 19.18 6.63 -8.57
C SER A 10 17.78 6.39 -7.97
N GLN A 11 16.91 5.71 -8.71
CA GLN A 11 15.57 5.37 -8.23
C GLN A 11 15.63 4.38 -7.06
N LEU A 12 16.49 3.37 -7.13
CA LEU A 12 16.70 2.41 -6.05
C LEU A 12 17.15 3.11 -4.76
N GLU A 13 18.10 4.04 -4.84
CA GLU A 13 18.51 4.87 -3.71
C GLU A 13 17.37 5.70 -3.11
N GLN A 14 16.53 6.29 -3.96
CA GLN A 14 15.36 7.05 -3.51
C GLN A 14 14.35 6.14 -2.80
N VAL A 15 14.01 4.99 -3.40
CA VAL A 15 13.09 4.01 -2.82
C VAL A 15 13.60 3.54 -1.45
N ARG A 16 14.89 3.26 -1.30
CA ARG A 16 15.48 2.89 0.00
C ARG A 16 15.32 3.98 1.05
N ARG A 17 15.64 5.23 0.72
CA ARG A 17 15.49 6.37 1.64
C ARG A 17 14.05 6.57 2.07
N ASP A 18 13.12 6.56 1.11
CA ASP A 18 11.71 6.77 1.39
C ASP A 18 11.10 5.62 2.17
N PHE A 19 11.45 4.37 1.82
CA PHE A 19 11.03 3.19 2.54
C PHE A 19 11.55 3.20 3.98
N ALA A 20 12.84 3.49 4.19
CA ALA A 20 13.41 3.58 5.53
C ALA A 20 12.72 4.65 6.39
N LYS A 21 12.43 5.82 5.79
CA LYS A 21 11.67 6.88 6.46
C LYS A 21 10.26 6.45 6.83
N ALA A 22 9.51 5.86 5.88
CA ALA A 22 8.16 5.37 6.10
C ALA A 22 8.13 4.27 7.16
N PHE A 23 9.01 3.27 7.03
CA PHE A 23 9.14 2.17 7.97
C PHE A 23 9.40 2.66 9.39
N ARG A 24 10.35 3.58 9.58
CA ARG A 24 10.63 4.18 10.89
C ARG A 24 9.38 4.85 11.47
N VAL A 25 8.69 5.68 10.70
CA VAL A 25 7.48 6.39 11.17
C VAL A 25 6.36 5.40 11.53
N LEU A 26 6.08 4.42 10.67
CA LEU A 26 5.02 3.44 10.91
C LEU A 26 5.35 2.51 12.10
N LYS A 27 6.63 2.19 12.33
CA LYS A 27 7.09 1.42 13.49
C LYS A 27 6.99 2.23 14.78
N GLU A 28 7.52 3.45 14.80
CA GLU A 28 7.56 4.32 15.99
C GLU A 28 6.17 4.77 16.43
N SER A 29 5.25 5.00 15.47
CA SER A 29 3.84 5.28 15.74
C SER A 29 3.03 4.06 16.18
N ARG A 30 3.64 2.87 16.20
CA ARG A 30 2.96 1.58 16.44
C ARG A 30 1.83 1.29 15.45
N THR A 31 1.92 1.86 14.25
CA THR A 31 1.03 1.51 13.13
C THR A 31 1.29 0.09 12.68
N LEU A 32 2.56 -0.33 12.59
CA LEU A 32 2.91 -1.71 12.27
C LEU A 32 2.69 -2.64 13.46
N THR A 33 2.26 -3.86 13.16
CA THR A 33 2.30 -4.95 14.14
C THR A 33 3.73 -5.38 14.48
N ALA A 34 3.91 -6.09 15.59
CA ALA A 34 5.21 -6.49 16.10
C ALA A 34 6.08 -7.32 15.12
N SER A 35 5.49 -7.95 14.11
CA SER A 35 6.21 -8.68 13.05
C SER A 35 6.91 -7.77 12.04
N ASN A 36 6.70 -6.45 12.09
CA ASN A 36 7.20 -5.47 11.11
C ASN A 36 6.80 -5.79 9.66
N THR A 37 5.64 -6.41 9.41
CA THR A 37 5.23 -6.70 8.02
C THR A 37 4.90 -5.40 7.30
N TYR A 38 5.82 -4.95 6.44
CA TYR A 38 5.70 -3.80 5.56
C TYR A 38 6.58 -4.07 4.33
N GLN A 39 5.97 -4.16 3.16
CA GLN A 39 6.63 -4.49 1.90
C GLN A 39 6.14 -3.53 0.83
N ALA A 40 7.03 -2.87 0.11
CA ALA A 40 6.68 -2.00 -1.00
C ALA A 40 7.27 -2.51 -2.31
N TYR A 41 6.46 -2.46 -3.36
CA TYR A 41 6.79 -2.84 -4.72
C TYR A 41 6.61 -1.59 -5.57
N VAL A 42 7.71 -1.06 -6.09
CA VAL A 42 7.76 0.23 -6.80
C VAL A 42 8.07 -0.02 -8.27
N ARG A 43 7.19 0.45 -9.16
CA ARG A 43 7.40 0.42 -10.61
C ARG A 43 8.68 1.16 -10.98
N VAL A 44 9.47 0.57 -11.88
CA VAL A 44 10.51 1.30 -12.62
C VAL A 44 9.87 1.86 -13.90
N PRO A 45 9.82 3.19 -14.10
CA PRO A 45 9.20 3.81 -15.27
C PRO A 45 9.75 3.26 -16.59
N ASP A 46 8.89 3.25 -17.62
CA ASP A 46 9.22 2.87 -18.99
C ASP A 46 9.91 1.49 -19.13
N SER A 47 9.61 0.59 -18.20
CA SER A 47 10.17 -0.77 -18.16
C SER A 47 9.20 -1.78 -17.57
N ASP A 48 9.59 -3.04 -17.64
CA ASP A 48 8.92 -4.18 -17.03
C ASP A 48 9.48 -4.51 -15.63
N LYS A 49 10.16 -3.58 -14.96
CA LYS A 49 10.88 -3.84 -13.71
C LYS A 49 10.14 -3.29 -12.50
N VAL A 50 10.39 -3.92 -11.36
CA VAL A 50 9.93 -3.52 -10.04
C VAL A 50 11.10 -3.54 -9.07
N ILE A 51 11.12 -2.55 -8.18
CA ILE A 51 11.97 -2.53 -7.00
C ILE A 51 11.10 -2.96 -5.82
N ALA A 52 11.40 -4.13 -5.24
CA ALA A 52 10.77 -4.62 -4.02
C ALA A 52 11.67 -4.35 -2.82
N VAL A 53 11.13 -3.76 -1.76
CA VAL A 53 11.82 -3.48 -0.50
C VAL A 53 10.97 -3.95 0.67
N HIS A 54 11.57 -4.69 1.58
CA HIS A 54 10.87 -5.30 2.72
C HIS A 54 11.45 -4.75 4.02
N ALA A 55 10.58 -4.56 5.01
CA ALA A 55 11.02 -4.24 6.36
C ALA A 55 11.80 -5.44 6.95
N PRO A 56 12.89 -5.17 7.67
CA PRO A 56 13.69 -6.21 8.29
C PRO A 56 12.88 -6.93 9.36
N ASN A 57 13.14 -8.22 9.49
CA ASN A 57 12.57 -9.02 10.56
C ASN A 57 12.97 -8.43 11.93
N PRO A 58 12.04 -8.32 12.91
CA PRO A 58 12.38 -7.84 14.25
C PRO A 58 13.54 -8.57 14.94
N TRP A 59 13.79 -9.83 14.55
CA TRP A 59 14.83 -10.71 15.08
C TRP A 59 16.11 -10.72 14.25
N ALA A 60 16.20 -9.94 13.16
CA ALA A 60 17.40 -9.91 12.33
C ALA A 60 18.55 -9.20 13.05
N ASP A 61 19.76 -9.76 12.90
CA ASP A 61 21.00 -9.24 13.50
C ASP A 61 21.30 -7.80 13.06
N ASP A 62 20.91 -7.45 11.83
CA ASP A 62 20.91 -6.10 11.30
C ASP A 62 19.50 -5.68 10.85
N GLN A 63 19.26 -4.37 10.84
CA GLN A 63 17.99 -3.77 10.42
C GLN A 63 18.14 -3.04 9.08
N GLU A 64 19.09 -3.46 8.23
CA GLU A 64 19.35 -2.85 6.94
C GLU A 64 18.17 -3.07 5.97
N ILE A 65 17.78 -2.04 5.24
CA ILE A 65 16.77 -2.16 4.18
C ILE A 65 17.44 -2.69 2.92
N ARG A 66 17.03 -3.88 2.51
CA ARG A 66 17.55 -4.56 1.32
C ARG A 66 16.48 -4.59 0.23
N ALA A 67 16.90 -4.34 -0.99
CA ALA A 67 16.04 -4.34 -2.16
C ALA A 67 16.26 -5.57 -3.04
N VAL A 68 15.20 -5.92 -3.76
CA VAL A 68 15.23 -6.83 -4.91
C VAL A 68 14.76 -6.05 -6.12
N VAL A 69 15.52 -6.06 -7.21
CA VAL A 69 15.06 -5.57 -8.52
C VAL A 69 14.77 -6.78 -9.39
N ALA A 70 13.56 -6.87 -9.91
CA ALA A 70 13.15 -7.96 -10.79
C ALA A 70 12.22 -7.46 -11.90
N THR A 71 12.13 -8.21 -12.99
CA THR A 71 11.14 -8.01 -14.05
C THR A 71 9.77 -8.58 -13.65
N TYR A 72 8.72 -8.20 -14.39
CA TYR A 72 7.36 -8.70 -14.19
C TYR A 72 7.19 -10.20 -14.48
N ASP A 73 8.08 -10.79 -15.30
CA ASP A 73 8.14 -12.23 -15.54
C ASP A 73 9.00 -12.97 -14.49
N GLY A 74 9.55 -12.25 -13.51
CA GLY A 74 10.25 -12.78 -12.34
C GLY A 74 11.75 -13.02 -12.52
N GLU A 75 12.37 -12.49 -13.57
CA GLU A 75 13.83 -12.45 -13.68
C GLU A 75 14.40 -11.47 -12.64
N VAL A 76 15.20 -12.00 -11.71
CA VAL A 76 15.89 -11.19 -10.69
C VAL A 76 17.13 -10.55 -11.29
N ILE A 77 17.17 -9.22 -11.25
CA ILE A 77 18.27 -8.37 -11.70
C ILE A 77 19.20 -8.05 -10.53
N LEU A 78 18.68 -7.80 -9.34
CA LEU A 78 19.47 -7.56 -8.12
C LEU A 78 18.73 -8.15 -6.93
N ASP A 79 19.47 -8.76 -5.99
CA ASP A 79 18.95 -9.15 -4.68
C ASP A 79 19.99 -8.86 -3.61
N GLU A 80 19.79 -7.77 -2.85
CA GLU A 80 20.74 -7.31 -1.83
C GLU A 80 20.76 -8.18 -0.57
N SER A 81 19.84 -9.14 -0.44
CA SER A 81 19.90 -10.14 0.65
C SER A 81 21.01 -11.17 0.44
N ILE A 82 21.56 -11.24 -0.77
CA ILE A 82 22.65 -12.15 -1.11
C ILE A 82 24.00 -11.42 -0.87
N PRO A 83 24.89 -11.94 0.01
CA PRO A 83 26.20 -11.32 0.23
C PRO A 83 27.01 -11.20 -1.06
N GLY A 84 27.55 -10.00 -1.32
CA GLY A 84 28.30 -9.72 -2.55
C GLY A 84 27.44 -9.67 -3.81
N ALA A 85 26.13 -9.47 -3.68
CA ALA A 85 25.22 -9.32 -4.81
C ALA A 85 25.73 -8.29 -5.82
N THR A 86 25.71 -8.70 -7.08
CA THR A 86 25.92 -7.84 -8.26
C THR A 86 24.70 -8.01 -9.16
N PRO A 87 24.48 -7.12 -10.15
CA PRO A 87 23.42 -7.36 -11.12
C PRO A 87 23.54 -8.75 -11.72
N LEU A 88 22.54 -9.60 -11.46
CA LEU A 88 22.50 -11.00 -11.85
C LEU A 88 22.03 -11.08 -13.29
N SER A 89 22.75 -11.85 -14.11
CA SER A 89 22.17 -12.37 -15.36
C SER A 89 21.39 -13.63 -14.99
N GLY A 90 20.06 -13.52 -15.03
CA GLY A 90 19.08 -14.58 -14.76
C GLY A 90 19.54 -15.76 -13.88
N ARG A 91 19.26 -15.72 -12.58
CA ARG A 91 19.14 -16.90 -11.71
C ARG A 91 18.15 -16.65 -10.57
N GLY A 92 17.04 -17.39 -10.59
CA GLY A 92 16.12 -17.54 -9.46
C GLY A 92 14.76 -16.86 -9.66
N ALA A 93 13.68 -17.64 -9.59
CA ALA A 93 12.32 -17.12 -9.61
C ALA A 93 12.00 -16.48 -8.25
N GLY A 94 12.14 -15.16 -8.15
CA GLY A 94 11.64 -14.39 -7.02
C GLY A 94 10.17 -14.07 -7.21
N GLY A 95 9.30 -14.40 -6.26
CA GLY A 95 7.89 -14.01 -6.27
C GLY A 95 7.68 -12.49 -6.32
N ASN A 96 8.71 -11.71 -5.96
CA ASN A 96 8.66 -10.26 -5.86
C ASN A 96 8.32 -9.57 -7.19
N GLY A 97 8.88 -10.04 -8.31
CA GLY A 97 8.64 -9.48 -9.64
C GLY A 97 7.20 -9.68 -10.12
N LYS A 98 6.65 -10.87 -9.86
CA LYS A 98 5.33 -11.30 -10.36
C LYS A 98 4.16 -10.80 -9.53
N ARG A 99 4.35 -10.59 -8.22
CA ARG A 99 3.26 -10.42 -7.24
C ARG A 99 2.22 -9.38 -7.66
N TYR A 100 2.65 -8.21 -8.14
CA TYR A 100 1.76 -7.11 -8.53
C TYR A 100 1.93 -6.66 -9.98
N ALA A 101 2.62 -7.46 -10.81
CA ALA A 101 2.87 -7.15 -12.23
C ALA A 101 1.57 -6.82 -12.99
N ALA A 102 0.51 -7.61 -12.78
CA ALA A 102 -0.78 -7.40 -13.43
C ALA A 102 -1.40 -6.02 -13.10
N ILE A 103 -1.23 -5.52 -11.87
CA ILE A 103 -1.70 -4.19 -11.48
C ILE A 103 -0.91 -3.12 -12.23
N PHE A 104 0.41 -3.22 -12.24
CA PHE A 104 1.25 -2.25 -12.94
C PHE A 104 1.01 -2.24 -14.45
N GLN A 105 0.76 -3.41 -15.05
CA GLN A 105 0.45 -3.49 -16.47
C GLN A 105 -0.91 -2.87 -16.82
N ALA A 106 -1.93 -3.10 -15.98
CA ALA A 106 -3.29 -2.65 -16.24
C ALA A 106 -3.55 -1.18 -15.84
N ARG A 107 -2.81 -0.65 -14.84
CA ARG A 107 -3.04 0.67 -14.23
C ARG A 107 -1.76 1.50 -14.24
N PRO A 108 -1.47 2.23 -15.34
CA PRO A 108 -0.26 3.04 -15.47
C PRO A 108 -0.09 4.11 -14.39
N GLU A 109 -1.20 4.56 -13.78
CA GLU A 109 -1.21 5.53 -12.68
C GLU A 109 -0.73 4.95 -11.34
N VAL A 110 -0.68 3.62 -11.20
CA VAL A 110 -0.17 2.94 -10.01
C VAL A 110 1.33 2.75 -10.15
N ASN A 111 2.10 3.39 -9.28
CA ASN A 111 3.56 3.31 -9.21
C ASN A 111 4.07 2.53 -8.00
N VAL A 112 3.23 2.36 -6.97
CA VAL A 112 3.58 1.59 -5.79
C VAL A 112 2.41 0.72 -5.36
N VAL A 113 2.73 -0.50 -4.93
CA VAL A 113 1.82 -1.37 -4.16
C VAL A 113 2.53 -1.72 -2.85
N ILE A 114 1.84 -1.57 -1.72
CA ILE A 114 2.35 -1.80 -0.38
C ILE A 114 1.49 -2.84 0.31
N HIS A 115 2.10 -3.94 0.73
CA HIS A 115 1.46 -4.88 1.65
C HIS A 115 1.92 -4.60 3.08
N VAL A 116 0.99 -4.49 4.02
CA VAL A 116 1.26 -4.07 5.39
C VAL A 116 0.38 -4.81 6.39
N HIS A 117 0.94 -5.17 7.56
CA HIS A 117 0.14 -5.58 8.71
C HIS A 117 0.13 -4.48 9.76
N THR A 118 -1.06 -3.96 10.05
CA THR A 118 -1.32 -2.99 11.11
C THR A 118 -2.30 -3.56 12.13
N ALA A 119 -2.34 -3.00 13.33
CA ALA A 119 -3.10 -3.60 14.43
C ALA A 119 -4.61 -3.52 14.20
N TYR A 120 -5.13 -2.36 13.83
CA TYR A 120 -6.55 -2.12 13.73
C TYR A 120 -7.11 -2.45 12.36
N LEU A 121 -6.42 -2.14 11.25
CA LEU A 121 -6.83 -2.67 9.94
C LEU A 121 -6.80 -4.21 9.93
N GLY A 122 -5.82 -4.83 10.60
CA GLY A 122 -5.79 -6.29 10.82
C GLY A 122 -6.99 -6.79 11.64
N GLY A 123 -7.42 -6.03 12.65
CA GLY A 123 -8.65 -6.30 13.40
C GLY A 123 -9.91 -6.26 12.52
N TRP A 124 -10.07 -5.23 11.70
CA TRP A 124 -11.17 -5.12 10.73
C TRP A 124 -11.12 -6.24 9.68
N ALA A 125 -9.92 -6.55 9.18
CA ALA A 125 -9.70 -7.63 8.24
C ALA A 125 -10.04 -9.00 8.85
N SER A 126 -9.76 -9.21 10.14
CA SER A 126 -10.13 -10.42 10.88
C SER A 126 -11.63 -10.51 11.17
N ALA A 127 -12.33 -9.36 11.21
CA ALA A 127 -13.79 -9.32 11.31
C ALA A 127 -14.49 -9.59 9.98
N HIS A 128 -13.75 -9.71 8.86
CA HIS A 128 -14.26 -9.94 7.50
C HIS A 128 -15.31 -8.90 7.08
N ARG A 129 -15.11 -7.65 7.51
CA ARG A 129 -15.97 -6.50 7.20
C ARG A 129 -15.23 -5.51 6.33
N VAL A 130 -15.97 -4.79 5.49
CA VAL A 130 -15.46 -3.55 4.89
C VAL A 130 -15.15 -2.55 5.99
N LEU A 131 -14.16 -1.67 5.77
CA LEU A 131 -13.91 -0.54 6.64
C LEU A 131 -14.57 0.71 6.05
N PRO A 132 -15.68 1.23 6.62
CA PRO A 132 -16.13 2.56 6.25
C PRO A 132 -15.08 3.60 6.67
N ILE A 133 -14.89 4.65 5.87
CA ILE A 133 -13.95 5.74 6.17
C ILE A 133 -14.75 6.89 6.80
N ARG A 134 -14.86 6.85 8.14
CA ARG A 134 -15.60 7.86 8.93
C ARG A 134 -14.69 8.75 9.79
N TYR A 135 -13.39 8.56 9.69
CA TYR A 135 -12.42 9.45 10.35
C TYR A 135 -12.08 10.61 9.42
N ALA A 136 -12.28 11.85 9.90
CA ALA A 136 -12.18 13.05 9.06
C ALA A 136 -10.79 13.21 8.44
N ALA A 137 -9.71 12.89 9.18
CA ALA A 137 -8.35 13.08 8.67
C ALA A 137 -8.00 12.06 7.57
N SER A 138 -8.49 10.82 7.65
CA SER A 138 -8.32 9.87 6.55
C SER A 138 -9.20 10.23 5.35
N GLN A 139 -10.48 10.59 5.57
CA GLN A 139 -11.37 10.99 4.48
C GLN A 139 -10.88 12.23 3.72
N ARG A 140 -10.17 13.14 4.39
CA ARG A 140 -9.59 14.35 3.81
C ARG A 140 -8.70 14.06 2.60
N VAL A 141 -8.01 12.92 2.58
CA VAL A 141 -6.96 12.61 1.61
C VAL A 141 -7.35 11.51 0.62
N THR A 142 -8.60 11.05 0.64
CA THR A 142 -9.11 10.07 -0.31
C THR A 142 -10.55 10.35 -0.70
N LEU A 143 -10.92 9.94 -1.91
CA LEU A 143 -12.29 9.97 -2.39
C LEU A 143 -13.02 8.66 -2.13
N ALA A 144 -12.31 7.58 -1.80
CA ALA A 144 -12.94 6.35 -1.33
C ALA A 144 -13.73 6.63 -0.04
N ARG A 145 -14.85 5.93 0.10
CA ARG A 145 -15.72 5.99 1.28
C ARG A 145 -15.63 4.75 2.15
N GLU A 146 -15.04 3.69 1.62
CA GLU A 146 -14.76 2.46 2.33
C GLU A 146 -13.54 1.75 1.74
N LEU A 147 -12.97 0.80 2.50
CA LEU A 147 -12.02 -0.18 2.00
C LEU A 147 -12.71 -1.55 1.87
N PRO A 148 -12.70 -2.16 0.67
CA PRO A 148 -13.26 -3.48 0.46
C PRO A 148 -12.41 -4.57 1.13
N ILE A 149 -13.04 -5.72 1.42
CA ILE A 149 -12.42 -6.87 2.06
C ILE A 149 -12.24 -8.02 1.05
N TYR A 150 -11.02 -8.52 0.95
CA TYR A 150 -10.65 -9.66 0.12
C TYR A 150 -10.69 -10.95 0.97
N ILE A 151 -11.73 -11.77 0.75
CA ILE A 151 -12.01 -12.99 1.51
C ILE A 151 -11.70 -14.26 0.70
N ASP A 152 -12.17 -14.34 -0.55
CA ASP A 152 -12.05 -15.55 -1.37
C ASP A 152 -10.67 -15.67 -2.03
N ARG A 153 -9.77 -16.42 -1.40
CA ARG A 153 -8.40 -16.64 -1.86
C ARG A 153 -8.25 -17.51 -3.13
N ARG A 154 -9.35 -18.01 -3.71
CA ARG A 154 -9.32 -18.72 -5.00
C ARG A 154 -9.11 -17.76 -6.17
N GLN A 155 -9.61 -16.53 -6.05
CA GLN A 155 -9.25 -15.45 -6.95
C GLN A 155 -7.84 -14.97 -6.60
N PRO A 156 -6.93 -14.72 -7.55
CA PRO A 156 -5.67 -14.06 -7.25
C PRO A 156 -5.87 -12.62 -6.72
N GLU A 157 -5.16 -12.25 -5.65
CA GLU A 157 -5.25 -10.92 -5.03
C GLU A 157 -5.13 -9.75 -6.05
N PRO A 158 -4.17 -9.75 -6.99
CA PRO A 158 -4.06 -8.66 -7.96
C PRO A 158 -5.30 -8.50 -8.85
N LEU A 159 -5.99 -9.60 -9.15
CA LEU A 159 -7.23 -9.54 -9.94
C LEU A 159 -8.38 -8.97 -9.12
N PHE A 160 -8.49 -9.32 -7.83
CA PHE A 160 -9.46 -8.69 -6.94
C PHE A 160 -9.23 -7.18 -6.83
N ILE A 161 -7.97 -6.74 -6.71
CA ILE A 161 -7.63 -5.32 -6.69
C ILE A 161 -8.07 -4.64 -7.99
N LEU A 162 -7.84 -5.27 -9.15
CA LEU A 162 -8.25 -4.73 -10.45
C LEU A 162 -9.77 -4.63 -10.59
N ASP A 163 -10.52 -5.61 -10.09
CA ASP A 163 -11.99 -5.56 -10.06
C ASP A 163 -12.46 -4.36 -9.21
N LYS A 164 -11.88 -4.15 -8.03
CA LYS A 164 -12.22 -3.01 -7.16
C LYS A 164 -11.81 -1.66 -7.73
N LEU A 165 -10.71 -1.61 -8.47
CA LEU A 165 -10.29 -0.43 -9.21
C LEU A 165 -11.15 -0.15 -10.45
N ALA A 166 -11.83 -1.16 -11.01
CA ALA A 166 -12.82 -0.99 -12.08
C ALA A 166 -14.16 -0.50 -11.53
N GLU A 167 -14.58 -1.00 -10.36
CA GLU A 167 -15.79 -0.53 -9.65
C GLU A 167 -15.63 0.91 -9.16
N ASN A 168 -14.50 1.24 -8.54
CA ASN A 168 -14.20 2.58 -8.05
C ASN A 168 -12.70 2.89 -8.23
N PRO A 169 -12.33 3.75 -9.19
CA PRO A 169 -10.92 4.08 -9.47
C PRO A 169 -10.25 4.87 -8.33
N HIS A 170 -11.00 5.32 -7.32
CA HIS A 170 -10.48 6.01 -6.15
C HIS A 170 -10.19 5.10 -4.96
N THR A 171 -10.50 3.80 -5.06
CA THR A 171 -10.16 2.82 -4.02
C THR A 171 -8.64 2.79 -3.85
N PRO A 172 -8.08 3.07 -2.67
CA PRO A 172 -6.63 3.16 -2.49
C PRO A 172 -6.02 1.90 -1.85
N ALA A 173 -6.88 1.00 -1.32
CA ALA A 173 -6.46 -0.16 -0.59
C ALA A 173 -7.57 -1.21 -0.51
N ILE A 174 -7.18 -2.44 -0.19
CA ILE A 174 -8.06 -3.52 0.26
C ILE A 174 -7.62 -3.96 1.66
N LEU A 175 -8.58 -4.47 2.44
CA LEU A 175 -8.30 -5.33 3.58
C LEU A 175 -8.12 -6.76 3.09
N GLU A 176 -7.22 -7.51 3.73
CA GLU A 176 -6.96 -8.91 3.42
C GLU A 176 -7.42 -9.80 4.57
N ALA A 177 -8.48 -10.60 4.37
CA ALA A 177 -9.09 -11.36 5.46
C ALA A 177 -8.07 -12.22 6.24
N ASN A 178 -8.10 -12.09 7.57
CA ASN A 178 -7.16 -12.72 8.53
C ASN A 178 -5.68 -12.34 8.37
N GLY A 179 -5.38 -11.25 7.66
CA GLY A 179 -4.03 -10.75 7.44
C GLY A 179 -3.93 -9.27 7.79
N GLY A 180 -3.50 -8.47 6.83
CA GLY A 180 -3.40 -7.02 6.96
C GLY A 180 -4.17 -6.30 5.86
N ALA A 181 -3.47 -5.44 5.12
CA ALA A 181 -4.03 -4.65 4.05
C ALA A 181 -3.01 -4.47 2.92
N THR A 182 -3.51 -4.28 1.71
CA THR A 182 -2.71 -3.96 0.53
C THR A 182 -3.16 -2.61 0.00
N PHE A 183 -2.23 -1.64 -0.05
CA PHE A 183 -2.41 -0.27 -0.50
C PHE A 183 -1.73 -0.07 -1.85
N TRP A 184 -2.21 0.91 -2.63
CA TRP A 184 -1.55 1.30 -3.88
C TRP A 184 -1.67 2.80 -4.13
N GLY A 185 -0.81 3.34 -4.99
CA GLY A 185 -0.81 4.75 -5.33
C GLY A 185 0.30 5.17 -6.29
N ASP A 186 0.46 6.48 -6.44
CA ASP A 186 1.45 7.12 -7.30
C ASP A 186 2.83 7.31 -6.64
N ASP A 187 2.87 7.31 -5.29
CA ASP A 187 4.05 7.62 -4.49
C ASP A 187 4.09 6.82 -3.18
N LEU A 188 5.29 6.30 -2.85
CA LEU A 188 5.52 5.47 -1.66
C LEU A 188 5.22 6.20 -0.36
N ILE A 189 5.67 7.46 -0.23
CA ILE A 189 5.47 8.24 0.99
C ILE A 189 4.00 8.62 1.15
N LYS A 190 3.31 9.01 0.08
CA LYS A 190 1.87 9.29 0.11
C LYS A 190 1.07 8.05 0.53
N ALA A 191 1.33 6.89 -0.07
CA ALA A 191 0.67 5.64 0.31
C ALA A 191 0.96 5.28 1.79
N SER A 192 2.19 5.47 2.26
CA SER A 192 2.58 5.24 3.65
C SER A 192 1.87 6.17 4.64
N LYS A 193 1.70 7.45 4.29
CA LYS A 193 0.92 8.41 5.08
C LYS A 193 -0.56 8.01 5.14
N LEU A 194 -1.10 7.49 4.05
CA LEU A 194 -2.47 7.00 4.01
C LEU A 194 -2.66 5.77 4.89
N ILE A 195 -1.69 4.84 4.93
CA ILE A 195 -1.68 3.70 5.87
C ILE A 195 -1.82 4.20 7.30
N LEU A 196 -1.00 5.17 7.72
CA LEU A 196 -1.05 5.77 9.06
C LEU A 196 -2.44 6.35 9.38
N LEU A 197 -3.01 7.14 8.47
CA LEU A 197 -4.31 7.77 8.67
C LEU A 197 -5.47 6.76 8.70
N LEU A 198 -5.40 5.72 7.86
CA LEU A 198 -6.44 4.68 7.84
C LEU A 198 -6.33 3.73 9.03
N GLU A 199 -5.13 3.44 9.51
CA GLU A 199 -4.94 2.72 10.78
C GLU A 199 -5.52 3.52 11.96
N GLU A 200 -5.23 4.82 12.05
CA GLU A 200 -5.80 5.68 13.10
C GLU A 200 -7.33 5.77 13.00
N GLY A 201 -7.87 5.85 11.78
CA GLY A 201 -9.31 5.77 11.55
C GLY A 201 -9.90 4.42 11.95
N ALA A 202 -9.23 3.31 11.64
CA ALA A 202 -9.64 1.96 12.03
C ALA A 202 -9.63 1.78 13.55
N TYR A 203 -8.65 2.37 14.25
CA TYR A 203 -8.58 2.41 15.71
C TYR A 203 -9.80 3.09 16.31
N PHE A 204 -10.07 4.35 15.94
CA PHE A 204 -11.19 5.09 16.50
C PHE A 204 -12.53 4.42 16.20
N GLN A 205 -12.70 3.90 14.98
CA GLN A 205 -13.93 3.21 14.60
C GLN A 205 -14.10 1.88 15.35
N GLY A 206 -13.02 1.12 15.53
CA GLY A 206 -13.03 -0.11 16.31
C GLY A 206 -13.40 0.13 17.78
N LEU A 207 -12.85 1.19 18.40
CA LEU A 207 -13.26 1.61 19.75
C LEU A 207 -14.74 2.03 19.80
N ALA A 208 -15.20 2.76 18.78
CA ALA A 208 -16.56 3.26 18.71
C ALA A 208 -17.61 2.15 18.61
N GLU A 209 -17.28 0.94 18.11
CA GLU A 209 -18.21 -0.20 18.09
C GLU A 209 -18.77 -0.50 19.49
N SER A 210 -17.97 -0.33 20.55
CA SER A 210 -18.44 -0.51 21.94
C SER A 210 -19.35 0.62 22.46
N LEU A 211 -19.38 1.74 21.75
CA LEU A 211 -20.13 2.96 22.09
C LEU A 211 -21.36 3.17 21.18
N GLY A 212 -21.74 2.15 20.40
CA GLY A 212 -22.85 2.24 19.45
C GLY A 212 -22.44 2.42 17.98
N GLY A 213 -21.15 2.28 17.68
CA GLY A 213 -20.60 2.35 16.32
C GLY A 213 -20.24 3.78 15.89
N SER A 214 -19.23 3.88 15.03
CA SER A 214 -18.85 5.15 14.40
C SER A 214 -19.97 5.65 13.49
N GLN A 215 -20.31 6.93 13.56
CA GLN A 215 -21.40 7.54 12.79
C GLN A 215 -20.91 8.15 11.48
N GLU A 216 -21.83 8.30 10.53
CA GLU A 216 -21.54 9.02 9.29
C GLU A 216 -21.26 10.51 9.55
N PHE A 217 -20.53 11.13 8.63
CA PHE A 217 -20.26 12.56 8.60
C PHE A 217 -21.55 13.38 8.56
N GLY A 218 -21.62 14.38 9.44
CA GLY A 218 -22.69 15.37 9.41
C GLY A 218 -22.65 16.24 8.15
N PRO A 219 -23.75 16.96 7.83
CA PRO A 219 -23.82 17.84 6.67
C PRO A 219 -22.63 18.81 6.60
N GLY A 220 -22.04 18.96 5.42
CA GLY A 220 -20.92 19.87 5.15
C GLY A 220 -19.53 19.38 5.57
N VAL A 221 -19.41 18.27 6.31
CA VAL A 221 -18.09 17.78 6.76
C VAL A 221 -17.25 17.28 5.57
N LEU A 222 -17.82 16.51 4.64
CA LEU A 222 -17.09 16.06 3.45
C LEU A 222 -16.62 17.24 2.60
N GLU A 223 -17.47 18.26 2.41
CA GLU A 223 -17.12 19.48 1.71
C GLU A 223 -15.95 20.19 2.37
N GLN A 224 -16.01 20.37 3.69
CA GLN A 224 -14.94 20.99 4.46
C GLN A 224 -13.63 20.21 4.30
N GLN A 225 -13.64 18.90 4.50
CA GLN A 225 -12.43 18.09 4.45
C GLN A 225 -11.82 18.08 3.04
N TRP A 226 -12.62 17.87 2.00
CA TRP A 226 -12.11 17.81 0.63
C TRP A 226 -11.68 19.17 0.07
N LYS A 227 -12.24 20.29 0.55
CA LYS A 227 -11.71 21.62 0.21
C LYS A 227 -10.29 21.83 0.72
N MET A 228 -9.91 21.22 1.85
CA MET A 228 -8.54 21.34 2.41
C MET A 228 -7.47 20.69 1.53
N THR A 229 -7.85 19.76 0.66
CA THR A 229 -6.94 18.98 -0.19
C THR A 229 -7.20 19.13 -1.68
N GLY A 230 -8.15 20.01 -2.05
CA GLY A 230 -8.53 20.22 -3.46
C GLY A 230 -9.36 19.09 -4.06
N LEU A 231 -9.86 18.14 -3.27
CA LEU A 231 -10.67 17.01 -3.73
C LEU A 231 -12.15 17.37 -3.94
N TRP A 232 -12.59 18.57 -3.56
CA TRP A 232 -14.02 18.91 -3.51
C TRP A 232 -14.74 18.77 -4.84
N GLU A 233 -14.18 19.30 -5.93
CA GLU A 233 -14.85 19.26 -7.25
C GLU A 233 -15.10 17.82 -7.72
N GLN A 234 -14.12 16.93 -7.50
CA GLN A 234 -14.25 15.52 -7.85
C GLN A 234 -15.18 14.79 -6.88
N GLY A 235 -15.06 15.05 -5.59
CA GLY A 235 -15.91 14.48 -4.56
C GLY A 235 -17.38 14.85 -4.73
N GLN A 236 -17.67 16.09 -5.11
CA GLN A 236 -19.04 16.54 -5.39
C GLN A 236 -19.66 15.76 -6.55
N LYS A 237 -18.92 15.50 -7.62
CA LYS A 237 -19.39 14.69 -8.76
C LYS A 237 -19.70 13.25 -8.32
N LEU A 238 -18.85 12.66 -7.48
CA LEU A 238 -19.07 11.32 -6.94
C LEU A 238 -20.31 11.24 -6.05
N LEU A 239 -20.50 12.22 -5.16
CA LEU A 239 -21.68 12.28 -4.30
C LEU A 239 -22.97 12.48 -5.10
N GLY A 240 -22.93 13.31 -6.15
CA GLY A 240 -24.08 13.54 -7.03
C GLY A 240 -24.43 12.36 -7.94
N ALA A 241 -23.45 11.51 -8.29
CA ALA A 241 -23.70 10.29 -9.07
C ALA A 241 -24.26 9.13 -8.23
N ALA A 242 -24.12 9.19 -6.90
CA ALA A 242 -24.57 8.17 -5.97
C ALA A 242 -25.96 8.47 -5.35
N ALA A 243 -26.51 9.67 -5.59
CA ALA A 243 -27.81 10.12 -5.10
C ALA A 243 -28.92 9.89 -6.14
#